data_AF-A0A6I2UEH2-F1
#
_entry.id   AF-A0A6I2UEH2-F1
#
_cell.length_a   1.000
_cell.length_b   1.000
_cell.length_c   1.000
_cell.angle_alpha   90.00
_cell.angle_beta   90.00
_cell.angle_gamma   90.00
#
_symmetry.space_group_name_H-M   'P 1'
#
loop_
_entity.id
_entity.type
_entity.pdbx_description
1 polymer ?
#
loop_
_entity_poly.entity_id
_entity_poly.type
_entity_poly.pdbx_seq_one_letter_code
_entity_poly.pdbx_strand_id
1 'polypeptide(L)' 'SYAVAMLDSHNNGVVLSSIFAREDSRSYAKPIVNGTSTYAMTKEEEEALHQAMSK' A
#
# COMPACT_ATOMS: atom_id res chain seq x y z
N SER A 1 1.99 0.62 13.12
CA SER A 1 1.78 0.98 11.70
C SER A 1 0.72 0.07 11.13
N TYR A 2 0.12 0.44 10.01
CA TYR A 2 -0.68 -0.47 9.19
C TYR A 2 -0.25 -0.29 7.72
N ALA A 3 -0.49 -1.32 6.91
CA ALA A 3 -0.44 -1.26 5.46
C ALA A 3 -1.62 -2.08 4.91
N VAL A 4 -2.41 -1.49 4.02
CA VAL A 4 -3.61 -2.10 3.44
C VAL A 4 -3.60 -1.85 1.94
N ALA A 5 -3.64 -2.90 1.14
CA ALA A 5 -3.80 -2.82 -0.30
C ALA A 5 -5.26 -3.07 -0.68
N MET A 6 -5.82 -2.19 -1.51
CA MET A 6 -7.15 -2.34 -2.09
C MET A 6 -6.99 -2.27 -3.61
N LEU A 7 -7.32 -3.37 -4.29
CA LEU A 7 -7.16 -3.50 -5.74
C LEU A 7 -8.50 -3.91 -6.38
N ASP A 8 -8.66 -3.54 -7.64
CA ASP A 8 -9.66 -4.08 -8.54
C ASP A 8 -9.18 -5.39 -9.19
N SER A 9 -10.04 -5.98 -10.04
CA SER A 9 -9.74 -7.21 -10.78
C SER A 9 -8.61 -7.09 -11.82
N HIS A 10 -8.13 -5.87 -12.08
CA HIS A 10 -7.03 -5.57 -12.99
C HIS A 10 -5.76 -5.19 -12.23
N ASN A 11 -5.71 -5.43 -10.91
CA ASN A 11 -4.61 -5.05 -10.02
C ASN A 11 -4.32 -3.54 -9.99
N ASN A 12 -5.32 -2.70 -10.26
CA ASN A 12 -5.23 -1.25 -10.06
C ASN A 12 -5.90 -0.88 -8.74
N GLY A 13 -5.38 0.15 -8.08
CA GLY A 13 -5.98 0.62 -6.84
C GLY A 13 -5.05 1.47 -6.00
N VAL A 14 -5.05 1.22 -4.70
CA VAL A 14 -4.32 2.05 -3.73
C VAL A 14 -3.77 1.20 -2.60
N VAL A 15 -2.56 1.55 -2.14
CA VAL A 15 -2.03 1.09 -0.86
C VAL A 15 -2.10 2.24 0.14
N LEU A 16 -2.76 1.99 1.27
CA LEU A 16 -2.86 2.89 2.41
C LEU A 16 -1.92 2.41 3.51
N SER A 17 -1.04 3.28 3.99
CA SER A 17 -0.16 2.96 5.11
C SER A 17 -0.14 4.07 6.15
N SER A 18 0.21 3.72 7.39
CA SER A 18 0.46 4.71 8.45
C SER A 18 1.85 4.59 9.03
N ILE A 19 2.52 5.73 9.09
CA ILE A 19 3.78 5.90 9.80
C ILE A 19 3.46 6.64 11.09
N PHE A 20 3.68 5.96 12.22
CA PHE A 20 3.53 6.53 13.55
C PHE A 20 4.88 7.08 14.02
N ALA A 21 4.96 8.40 14.14
CA ALA A 21 6.00 9.08 14.90
C ALA A 21 5.56 9.27 16.35
N ARG A 22 6.48 9.73 17.22
CA ARG A 22 6.20 9.89 18.66
C ARG A 22 5.07 10.88 18.97
N GLU A 23 4.91 11.90 18.14
CA GLU A 23 3.90 12.97 18.35
C GLU A 23 2.91 13.10 17.18
N ASP A 24 3.19 12.47 16.03
CA ASP A 24 2.37 12.57 14.82
C ASP A 24 2.09 11.18 14.23
N SER A 25 0.90 10.97 13.68
CA SER A 25 0.64 9.87 12.74
C SER A 25 0.40 10.44 11.36
N ARG A 26 1.10 9.90 10.36
CA ARG A 26 0.94 10.30 8.96
C ARG A 26 0.46 9.10 8.17
N SER A 27 -0.67 9.28 7.49
CA SER A 27 -1.19 8.30 6.55
C SER A 27 -0.74 8.66 5.14
N TYR A 28 -0.27 7.64 4.41
CA TYR A 28 0.13 7.76 3.01
C TYR A 28 -0.81 6.92 2.17
N ALA A 29 -1.12 7.42 0.98
CA ALA A 29 -1.87 6.72 -0.05
C ALA A 29 -1.01 6.68 -1.31
N LYS A 30 -0.63 5.49 -1.75
CA LYS A 30 0.17 5.29 -2.96
C LYS A 30 -0.70 4.63 -4.03
N PRO A 31 -0.79 5.21 -5.24
CA PRO A 31 -1.53 4.59 -6.32
C PRO A 31 -0.83 3.32 -6.78
N ILE A 32 -1.62 2.31 -7.12
CA ILE A 32 -1.18 1.06 -7.74
C ILE A 32 -1.75 1.02 -9.15
N VAL A 33 -0.88 0.79 -10.13
CA VAL A 33 -1.22 0.56 -11.52
C VAL A 33 -0.62 -0.77 -11.95
N ASN A 34 -1.46 -1.67 -12.45
CA ASN A 34 -1.07 -3.01 -12.89
C ASN A 34 -0.19 -3.75 -11.86
N GLY A 35 -0.54 -3.69 -10.58
CA GLY A 35 0.18 -4.38 -9.50
C GLY A 35 1.49 -3.73 -9.07
N THR A 36 1.77 -2.50 -9.51
CA THR A 36 3.00 -1.78 -9.14
C THR A 36 2.71 -0.33 -8.76
N SER A 37 3.55 0.28 -7.93
CA SER A 37 3.49 1.71 -7.65
C SER A 37 4.66 2.43 -8.30
N THR A 38 4.44 3.67 -8.76
CA THR A 38 5.52 4.56 -9.19
C THR A 38 6.31 5.14 -8.01
N TYR A 39 5.78 5.01 -6.78
CA TYR A 39 6.41 5.48 -5.57
C TYR A 39 7.15 4.35 -4.87
N ALA A 40 8.27 4.67 -4.23
CA ALA A 40 8.99 3.71 -3.40
C ALA A 40 8.07 3.18 -2.30
N MET A 41 8.02 1.86 -2.15
CA MET A 41 7.20 1.17 -1.16
C MET A 41 8.08 0.64 -0.03
N THR A 42 7.53 0.58 1.18
CA THR A 42 8.14 -0.14 2.29
C THR A 42 7.87 -1.63 2.14
N LYS A 43 8.63 -2.48 2.85
CA LYS A 43 8.39 -3.92 2.83
C LYS A 43 6.97 -4.30 3.25
N GLU A 44 6.42 -3.65 4.28
CA GLU A 44 5.04 -3.88 4.73
C GLU A 44 4.01 -3.53 3.65
N GLU A 45 4.24 -2.45 2.89
CA GLU A 45 3.37 -2.06 1.78
C GLU A 45 3.45 -3.05 0.61
N GLU A 46 4.66 -3.51 0.27
CA GLU A 46 4.89 -4.52 -0.78
C GLU A 46 4.24 -5.87 -0.40
N GLU A 47 4.37 -6.30 0.85
CA GLU A 47 3.74 -7.51 1.34
C GLU A 47 2.20 -7.42 1.29
N ALA A 48 1.62 -6.29 1.71
CA ALA A 48 0.18 -6.07 1.62
C ALA A 48 -0.31 -6.11 0.16
N LEU A 49 0.45 -5.51 -0.76
CA LEU A 49 0.16 -5.53 -2.18
C LEU A 49 0.22 -6.95 -2.76
N HIS A 50 1.27 -7.71 -2.46
CA HIS A 50 1.40 -9.11 -2.90
C HIS A 50 0.26 -9.98 -2.37
N GLN A 51 -0.13 -9.80 -1.10
CA GLN A 51 -1.26 -10.53 -0.52
C GLN A 51 -2.57 -10.22 -1.24
N ALA A 52 -2.84 -8.95 -1.56
CA ALA A 52 -4.04 -8.55 -2.28
C ALA A 52 -4.10 -9.13 -3.71
N MET A 53 -2.97 -9.20 -4.41
CA MET A 53 -2.90 -9.81 -5.76
C MET A 53 -2.97 -11.34 -5.75
N SER A 54 -2.68 -11.98 -4.61
CA SER A 54 -2.74 -13.43 -4.45
C SER A 54 -4.14 -13.98 -4.14
N LYS A 55 -5.15 -13.09 -4.02
CA LYS A 55 -6.54 -13.43 -3.76
C LYS A 55 -7.38 -13.28 -5.03
#